data_AF-A0A532U5Y1-F1
#
_entry.id   AF-A0A532U5Y1-F1
#
_cell.length_a   1.000
_cell.length_b   1.000
_cell.length_c   1.000
_cell.angle_alpha   90.00
_cell.angle_beta   90.00
_cell.angle_gamma   90.00
#
_symmetry.space_group_name_H-M   'P 1'
#
loop_
_entity.id
_entity.type
_entity.pdbx_description
1 polymer ?
#
loop_
_entity_poly.entity_id
_entity_poly.type
_entity_poly.pdbx_seq_one_letter_code
_entity_poly.pdbx_strand_id
1 'polypeptide(L)'
;MGNAGSHTHRGLGGYGCLQEGRGPGEGRGRTDRRHHPYSSSPIGVGRGCRGALSEEDGKESGAPLPLRHGARGIVGSGNRERLYRTEAIILRRRDFGEADKLLTLYAPGLGKTRVLAKGVRKPKSRKSGHVELFTHSNLLIAKGRSLDIVTQAETIHSFLPIRSELLRISYAYYAAELLDRFTEEGEENRPLFDLLLDTLFRLGDSEDPDLVLRYFELRLLGYVGYRPQLFQCVRCARAIEMATGFFSPKDGGLLCLGCGEGERGCQETSPRALATLRCVQVRDYAYCRRLKVDRPTHEELENLMRRYITYLLEGRLKSVGFIDALRREDGGVTTAVLTRR
;
A
#
# COMPACT_ATOMS: atom_id res chain seq x y z
N MET A 1 18.17 -59.02 33.38
CA MET A 1 18.37 -58.59 34.78
C MET A 1 19.18 -57.29 34.69
N GLY A 2 18.58 -56.09 34.62
CA GLY A 2 18.02 -55.33 35.76
C GLY A 2 19.19 -54.77 36.60
N ASN A 3 19.31 -53.51 37.00
CA ASN A 3 18.57 -52.25 36.84
C ASN A 3 19.43 -51.15 37.53
N ALA A 4 19.28 -49.87 37.14
CA ALA A 4 19.55 -48.62 37.91
C ALA A 4 20.97 -48.39 38.50
N GLY A 5 21.55 -47.18 38.57
CA GLY A 5 21.05 -45.81 38.50
C GLY A 5 21.51 -45.02 39.74
N SER A 6 22.06 -43.82 39.52
CA SER A 6 22.19 -42.70 40.48
C SER A 6 23.35 -42.77 41.51
N HIS A 7 23.95 -41.70 42.07
CA HIS A 7 23.78 -40.24 42.09
C HIS A 7 25.14 -39.62 42.49
N THR A 8 25.49 -38.43 41.99
CA THR A 8 26.57 -37.58 42.53
C THR A 8 25.99 -36.35 43.23
N HIS A 9 26.59 -36.01 44.38
CA HIS A 9 26.24 -34.93 45.30
C HIS A 9 27.35 -33.85 45.31
N ARG A 10 26.98 -32.66 45.84
CA ARG A 10 27.75 -31.40 46.13
C ARG A 10 27.49 -30.31 45.08
N GLY A 11 27.12 -29.08 45.41
CA GLY A 11 27.03 -28.30 46.66
C GLY A 11 27.21 -26.81 46.30
N LEU A 12 26.92 -25.89 47.24
CA LEU A 12 26.87 -24.40 47.17
C LEU A 12 25.45 -23.88 46.83
N GLY A 13 24.64 -23.25 47.69
CA GLY A 13 24.90 -22.31 48.80
C GLY A 13 25.02 -20.89 48.23
N GLY A 14 24.25 -19.86 48.55
CA GLY A 14 23.11 -19.63 49.43
C GLY A 14 23.01 -18.10 49.63
N TYR A 15 21.83 -17.48 49.52
CA TYR A 15 21.51 -16.16 50.11
C TYR A 15 19.98 -16.06 50.26
N GLY A 16 19.50 -16.00 51.50
CA GLY A 16 18.14 -15.57 51.87
C GLY A 16 18.22 -14.28 52.68
N CYS A 17 17.22 -13.40 52.58
CA CYS A 17 16.32 -12.88 53.63
C CYS A 17 16.01 -11.40 53.27
N LEU A 18 14.89 -10.70 53.55
CA LEU A 18 13.64 -10.81 54.33
C LEU A 18 12.69 -9.75 53.70
N GLN A 19 11.43 -10.04 53.34
CA GLN A 19 10.17 -9.82 54.10
C GLN A 19 10.04 -8.57 55.01
N GLU A 20 9.02 -7.74 54.70
CA GLU A 20 7.97 -7.13 55.55
C GLU A 20 7.11 -6.24 54.59
N GLY A 21 5.78 -6.13 54.54
CA GLY A 21 4.66 -6.49 55.41
C GLY A 21 3.82 -5.24 55.73
N ARG A 22 2.62 -5.06 55.13
CA ARG A 22 1.39 -4.36 55.66
C ARG A 22 0.39 -3.96 54.54
N GLY A 23 -0.88 -4.37 54.68
CA GLY A 23 -2.06 -3.70 54.06
C GLY A 23 -2.77 -2.81 55.11
N PRO A 24 -4.09 -2.52 55.04
CA PRO A 24 -5.05 -2.47 53.92
C PRO A 24 -5.79 -1.10 53.85
N GLY A 25 -6.69 -0.88 52.87
CA GLY A 25 -7.56 0.31 52.86
C GLY A 25 -8.67 0.26 51.79
N GLU A 26 -9.90 -0.01 52.23
CA GLU A 26 -11.14 0.15 51.47
C GLU A 26 -11.49 1.64 51.28
N GLY A 27 -12.10 1.99 50.15
CA GLY A 27 -12.67 3.31 49.92
C GLY A 27 -13.59 3.34 48.70
N ARG A 28 -14.90 3.31 48.94
CA ARG A 28 -15.95 3.54 47.92
C ARG A 28 -15.85 4.96 47.37
N GLY A 29 -16.03 5.12 46.06
CA GLY A 29 -16.15 6.44 45.43
C GLY A 29 -16.81 6.35 44.06
N ARG A 30 -18.14 6.49 44.03
CA ARG A 30 -18.94 6.66 42.81
C ARG A 30 -18.90 8.14 42.44
N THR A 31 -18.30 8.52 41.31
CA THR A 31 -18.71 9.74 40.57
C THR A 31 -18.47 9.58 39.07
N ASP A 32 -19.54 9.91 38.35
CA ASP A 32 -19.65 10.23 36.94
C ASP A 32 -18.65 11.34 36.56
N ARG A 33 -17.94 11.19 35.44
CA ARG A 33 -17.38 12.31 34.65
C ARG A 33 -16.86 11.81 33.31
N ARG A 34 -17.61 12.20 32.27
CA ARG A 34 -17.12 12.38 30.91
C ARG A 34 -15.83 13.21 30.95
N HIS A 35 -14.72 12.69 30.42
CA HIS A 35 -13.66 13.51 29.84
C HIS A 35 -12.91 12.73 28.76
N HIS A 36 -13.11 13.19 27.53
CA HIS A 36 -12.09 13.16 26.50
C HIS A 36 -10.84 13.89 27.02
N PRO A 37 -9.64 13.38 26.69
CA PRO A 37 -8.60 14.30 26.27
C PRO A 37 -7.94 13.83 24.97
N TYR A 38 -7.97 14.73 23.99
CA TYR A 38 -6.98 14.83 22.93
C TYR A 38 -5.60 15.10 23.52
N SER A 39 -4.55 14.62 22.86
CA SER A 39 -3.22 15.25 22.67
C SER A 39 -2.06 14.25 22.84
N SER A 40 -1.52 13.79 21.72
CA SER A 40 -0.13 13.35 21.65
C SER A 40 0.52 14.08 20.50
N SER A 41 1.26 15.12 20.86
CA SER A 41 2.23 15.84 20.04
C SER A 41 3.22 14.88 19.37
N PRO A 42 3.78 15.25 18.21
CA PRO A 42 4.76 14.43 17.50
C PRO A 42 6.05 14.31 18.33
N ILE A 43 6.46 13.06 18.57
CA ILE A 43 7.72 12.71 19.21
C ILE A 43 8.87 13.25 18.36
N GLY A 44 9.73 14.02 19.02
CA GLY A 44 10.88 14.69 18.41
C GLY A 44 11.87 13.72 17.79
N VAL A 45 12.30 14.07 16.57
CA VAL A 45 13.37 13.40 15.84
C VAL A 45 14.70 13.77 16.50
N GLY A 46 15.32 12.80 17.17
CA GLY A 46 16.64 12.93 17.77
C GLY A 46 17.72 13.10 16.71
N ARG A 47 18.61 14.06 16.95
CA ARG A 47 19.77 14.40 16.11
C ARG A 47 20.85 13.32 16.18
N GLY A 48 21.39 12.99 15.01
CA GLY A 48 22.84 12.97 14.75
C GLY A 48 23.65 11.76 15.22
N CYS A 49 24.04 10.92 14.27
CA CYS A 49 25.36 10.27 14.28
C CYS A 49 25.98 10.43 12.88
N ARG A 50 27.05 11.26 12.81
CA ARG A 50 27.96 11.31 11.66
C ARG A 50 28.91 10.12 11.80
N GLY A 51 29.07 9.34 10.75
CA GLY A 51 30.07 8.29 10.63
C GLY A 51 30.51 8.20 9.17
N ALA A 52 31.83 8.22 8.98
CA ALA A 52 32.53 8.60 7.76
C ALA A 52 32.33 7.66 6.57
N LEU A 53 32.38 8.27 5.39
CA LEU A 53 32.52 7.62 4.08
C LEU A 53 34.00 7.29 3.86
N SER A 54 34.27 6.07 3.41
CA SER A 54 35.48 5.71 2.68
C SER A 54 35.06 5.24 1.29
N GLU A 55 35.51 6.00 0.30
CA GLU A 55 35.42 5.76 -1.14
C GLU A 55 36.19 4.48 -1.51
N GLU A 56 35.62 3.62 -2.36
CA GLU A 56 36.38 2.88 -3.36
C GLU A 56 35.56 2.70 -4.64
N ASP A 57 36.20 3.06 -5.74
CA ASP A 57 35.71 3.12 -7.11
C ASP A 57 35.50 1.74 -7.75
N GLY A 58 34.42 1.61 -8.54
CA GLY A 58 34.14 0.45 -9.38
C GLY A 58 33.37 0.87 -10.63
N LYS A 59 34.11 1.06 -11.72
CA LYS A 59 33.72 1.56 -13.05
C LYS A 59 33.01 0.47 -13.88
N GLU A 60 32.00 0.87 -14.68
CA GLU A 60 31.54 0.34 -16.00
C GLU A 60 30.01 0.54 -16.14
N SER A 61 29.54 1.60 -16.81
CA SER A 61 29.38 1.82 -18.26
C SER A 61 28.17 1.11 -18.90
N GLY A 62 27.06 1.83 -18.99
CA GLY A 62 25.90 1.55 -19.85
C GLY A 62 25.13 2.85 -20.10
N ALA A 63 25.22 3.37 -21.33
CA ALA A 63 24.85 4.74 -21.71
C ALA A 63 23.34 5.07 -21.55
N PRO A 64 22.97 6.27 -21.06
CA PRO A 64 21.61 6.80 -21.19
C PRO A 64 21.45 7.66 -22.45
N LEU A 65 20.31 7.47 -23.13
CA LEU A 65 19.82 8.31 -24.24
C LEU A 65 19.54 9.76 -23.76
N PRO A 66 19.76 10.79 -24.59
CA PRO A 66 19.78 12.17 -24.13
C PRO A 66 18.37 12.76 -23.96
N LEU A 67 18.02 13.12 -22.72
CA LEU A 67 16.92 14.04 -22.44
C LEU A 67 17.40 15.48 -22.68
N ARG A 68 16.99 16.06 -23.81
CA ARG A 68 17.24 17.48 -24.11
C ARG A 68 16.44 18.36 -23.15
N HIS A 69 17.17 19.15 -22.37
CA HIS A 69 16.66 20.29 -21.61
C HIS A 69 16.20 21.41 -22.56
N GLY A 70 15.09 22.05 -22.19
CA GLY A 70 14.56 23.22 -22.89
C GLY A 70 13.70 24.07 -21.97
N ALA A 71 14.31 24.66 -20.93
CA ALA A 71 13.73 25.79 -20.21
C ALA A 71 13.86 27.04 -21.08
N ARG A 72 12.74 27.57 -21.59
CA ARG A 72 12.61 28.98 -22.01
C ARG A 72 11.18 29.45 -21.74
N GLY A 73 11.03 30.35 -20.77
CA GLY A 73 9.84 31.18 -20.62
C GLY A 73 9.77 32.20 -21.76
N ILE A 74 8.56 32.44 -22.27
CA ILE A 74 8.24 33.54 -23.18
C ILE A 74 6.93 34.15 -22.67
N VAL A 75 7.00 35.43 -22.28
CA VAL A 75 5.84 36.28 -21.96
C VAL A 75 5.20 36.72 -23.29
N GLY A 76 3.91 36.46 -23.47
CA GLY A 76 3.16 36.82 -24.67
C GLY A 76 1.68 37.02 -24.38
N SER A 77 1.26 38.28 -24.41
CA SER A 77 -0.09 38.81 -24.16
C SER A 77 -1.17 38.21 -25.08
N GLY A 78 -2.32 37.82 -24.50
CA GLY A 78 -3.60 37.58 -25.21
C GLY A 78 -4.14 36.13 -25.18
N ASN A 79 -5.03 35.84 -24.23
CA ASN A 79 -5.99 34.71 -24.18
C ASN A 79 -5.46 33.26 -24.32
N ARG A 80 -4.15 33.02 -24.24
CA ARG A 80 -3.53 31.66 -24.28
C ARG A 80 -3.25 31.03 -22.91
N GLU A 81 -3.52 31.73 -21.81
CA GLU A 81 -3.17 31.30 -20.43
C GLU A 81 -4.18 30.34 -19.75
N ARG A 82 -5.11 29.74 -20.50
CA ARG A 82 -6.11 28.81 -19.93
C ARG A 82 -5.95 27.36 -20.35
N LEU A 83 -4.86 26.97 -21.02
CA LEU A 83 -4.61 25.59 -21.42
C LEU A 83 -3.31 25.07 -20.78
N TYR A 84 -3.34 23.83 -20.30
CA TYR A 84 -2.14 23.13 -19.84
C TYR A 84 -2.15 21.67 -20.32
N ARG A 85 -0.95 21.10 -20.46
CA ARG A 85 -0.75 19.69 -20.84
C ARG A 85 -0.26 18.90 -19.64
N THR A 86 -0.74 17.67 -19.51
CA THR A 86 -0.24 16.73 -18.52
C THR A 86 -0.45 15.31 -19.00
N GLU A 87 0.46 14.41 -18.66
CA GLU A 87 0.12 12.99 -18.62
C GLU A 87 -0.72 12.69 -17.37
N ALA A 88 -1.56 11.67 -17.44
CA ALA A 88 -2.37 11.23 -16.31
C ALA A 88 -2.83 9.79 -16.45
N ILE A 89 -3.08 9.12 -15.32
CA ILE A 89 -3.80 7.85 -15.25
C ILE A 89 -5.24 8.13 -14.83
N ILE A 90 -6.21 7.55 -15.55
CA ILE A 90 -7.63 7.69 -15.21
C ILE A 90 -7.97 6.71 -14.07
N LEU A 91 -8.17 7.21 -12.86
CA LEU A 91 -8.51 6.40 -11.68
C LEU A 91 -10.00 6.03 -11.64
N ARG A 92 -10.86 7.00 -11.94
CA ARG A 92 -12.31 6.88 -11.81
C ARG A 92 -13.02 7.67 -12.90
N ARG A 93 -14.17 7.15 -13.35
CA ARG A 93 -15.07 7.81 -14.29
C ARG A 93 -16.52 7.72 -13.80
N ARG A 94 -17.26 8.81 -13.91
CA ARG A 94 -18.70 8.87 -13.61
C ARG A 94 -19.40 9.65 -14.71
N ASP A 95 -20.56 9.17 -15.14
CA ASP A 95 -21.39 9.89 -16.10
C ASP A 95 -21.84 11.23 -15.50
N PHE A 96 -21.78 12.29 -16.32
CA PHE A 96 -22.12 13.65 -15.92
C PHE A 96 -23.02 14.27 -16.98
N GLY A 97 -24.29 14.50 -16.62
CA GLY A 97 -25.32 14.91 -17.58
C GLY A 97 -25.48 13.91 -18.72
N GLU A 98 -25.93 14.39 -19.88
CA GLU A 98 -26.30 13.54 -21.01
C GLU A 98 -25.12 13.03 -21.84
N ALA A 99 -24.06 13.82 -22.00
CA ALA A 99 -23.01 13.51 -22.98
C ALA A 99 -21.60 13.47 -22.40
N ASP A 100 -21.42 13.79 -21.11
CA ASP A 100 -20.10 14.05 -20.52
C ASP A 100 -19.73 12.98 -19.48
N LYS A 101 -18.44 12.90 -19.14
CA LYS A 101 -17.97 12.16 -17.96
C LYS A 101 -17.17 13.08 -17.06
N LEU A 102 -17.39 12.97 -15.76
CA LEU A 102 -16.48 13.46 -14.74
C LEU A 102 -15.39 12.41 -14.51
N LEU A 103 -14.14 12.81 -14.67
CA LEU A 103 -12.97 11.96 -14.50
C LEU A 103 -12.23 12.35 -13.23
N THR A 104 -11.68 11.36 -12.54
CA THR A 104 -10.66 11.55 -11.51
C THR A 104 -9.37 10.98 -12.04
N LEU A 105 -8.36 11.84 -12.09
CA LEU A 105 -7.05 11.59 -12.68
C LEU A 105 -6.00 11.60 -11.58
N TYR A 106 -4.92 10.85 -11.79
CA TYR A 106 -3.67 11.07 -11.07
C TYR A 106 -2.61 11.51 -12.07
N ALA A 107 -2.01 12.67 -11.84
CA ALA A 107 -1.02 13.26 -12.72
C ALA A 107 0.27 13.60 -11.94
N PRO A 108 1.45 13.41 -12.54
CA PRO A 108 2.72 13.54 -11.84
C PRO A 108 2.98 14.94 -11.28
N GLY A 109 2.49 15.99 -11.95
CA GLY A 109 2.68 17.39 -11.54
C GLY A 109 1.43 18.09 -10.99
N LEU A 110 0.34 17.35 -10.76
CA LEU A 110 -0.92 17.90 -10.24
C LEU A 110 -1.51 17.05 -9.11
N GLY A 111 -0.97 15.84 -8.90
CA GLY A 111 -1.55 14.87 -8.00
C GLY A 111 -2.91 14.39 -8.47
N LYS A 112 -3.80 14.13 -7.50
CA LYS A 112 -5.18 13.78 -7.78
C LYS A 112 -5.95 15.01 -8.25
N THR A 113 -6.64 14.93 -9.37
CA THR A 113 -7.42 16.07 -9.91
C THR A 113 -8.69 15.58 -10.59
N ARG A 114 -9.76 16.36 -10.51
CA ARG A 114 -11.03 16.11 -11.20
C ARG A 114 -11.21 17.01 -12.41
N VAL A 115 -11.60 16.40 -13.53
CA VAL A 115 -11.82 17.12 -14.80
C VAL A 115 -13.08 16.63 -15.51
N LEU A 116 -13.68 17.49 -16.31
CA LEU A 116 -14.85 17.19 -17.12
C LEU A 116 -14.44 16.86 -18.57
N ALA A 117 -14.79 15.67 -19.03
CA ALA A 117 -14.63 15.27 -20.42
C ALA A 117 -15.95 15.50 -21.19
N LYS A 118 -16.08 16.67 -21.81
CA LYS A 118 -17.30 17.06 -22.54
C LYS A 118 -17.51 16.26 -23.83
N GLY A 119 -18.75 15.85 -24.06
CA GLY A 119 -19.23 15.11 -25.22
C GLY A 119 -18.60 13.72 -25.36
N VAL A 120 -17.96 13.20 -24.32
CA VAL A 120 -17.19 11.97 -24.40
C VAL A 120 -18.06 10.72 -24.63
N ARG A 121 -19.33 10.76 -24.19
CA ARG A 121 -20.30 9.68 -24.35
C ARG A 121 -21.00 9.69 -25.72
N LYS A 122 -20.76 10.71 -26.55
CA LYS A 122 -21.32 10.76 -27.91
C LYS A 122 -20.71 9.63 -28.76
N PRO A 123 -21.50 8.93 -29.62
CA PRO A 123 -20.98 7.83 -30.43
C PRO A 123 -19.75 8.17 -31.30
N LYS A 124 -19.67 9.42 -31.80
CA LYS A 124 -18.55 9.91 -32.63
C LYS A 124 -17.43 10.58 -31.81
N SER A 125 -17.38 10.35 -30.50
CA SER A 125 -16.39 10.99 -29.62
C SER A 125 -14.98 10.48 -29.88
N ARG A 126 -14.12 11.37 -30.36
CA ARG A 126 -12.67 11.09 -30.53
C ARG A 126 -11.93 10.92 -29.20
N LYS A 127 -12.53 11.30 -28.06
CA LYS A 127 -11.87 11.24 -26.74
C LYS A 127 -12.17 9.95 -25.97
N SER A 128 -13.21 9.19 -26.34
CA SER A 128 -13.75 8.13 -25.47
C SER A 128 -12.72 7.07 -25.10
N GLY A 129 -12.02 6.51 -26.10
CA GLY A 129 -11.01 5.47 -25.85
C GLY A 129 -9.80 5.97 -25.06
N HIS A 130 -9.50 7.27 -25.11
CA HIS A 130 -8.34 7.87 -24.44
C HIS A 130 -8.59 8.23 -22.97
N VAL A 131 -9.83 8.10 -22.49
CA VAL A 131 -10.18 8.40 -21.09
C VAL A 131 -10.91 7.24 -20.41
N GLU A 132 -10.59 6.02 -20.84
CA GLU A 132 -11.03 4.81 -20.16
C GLU A 132 -10.22 4.56 -18.89
N LEU A 133 -10.81 3.82 -17.95
CA LEU A 133 -10.18 3.48 -16.67
C LEU A 133 -8.81 2.83 -16.89
N PHE A 134 -7.86 3.23 -16.05
CA PHE A 134 -6.46 2.77 -16.00
C PHE A 134 -5.61 3.12 -17.23
N THR A 135 -6.18 3.83 -18.20
CA THR A 135 -5.42 4.32 -19.35
C THR A 135 -4.46 5.40 -18.87
N HIS A 136 -3.22 5.34 -19.34
CA HIS A 136 -2.24 6.40 -19.22
C HIS A 136 -2.30 7.25 -20.48
N SER A 137 -2.64 8.53 -20.32
CA SER A 137 -2.97 9.41 -21.45
C SER A 137 -2.30 10.77 -21.30
N ASN A 138 -1.91 11.34 -22.43
CA ASN A 138 -1.55 12.74 -22.56
C ASN A 138 -2.83 13.57 -22.76
N LEU A 139 -3.05 14.58 -21.93
CA LEU A 139 -4.27 15.39 -21.92
C LEU A 139 -3.94 16.85 -22.16
N LEU A 140 -4.73 17.51 -22.99
CA LEU A 140 -4.78 18.98 -23.07
C LEU A 140 -6.03 19.45 -22.32
N ILE A 141 -5.82 20.21 -21.25
CA ILE A 141 -6.87 20.58 -20.32
C ILE A 141 -7.03 22.10 -20.30
N ALA A 142 -8.28 22.55 -20.39
CA ALA A 142 -8.64 23.95 -20.23
C ALA A 142 -9.05 24.25 -18.80
N LYS A 143 -8.43 25.27 -18.19
CA LYS A 143 -8.83 25.77 -16.87
C LYS A 143 -10.25 26.30 -16.92
N GLY A 144 -11.11 25.68 -16.12
CA GLY A 144 -12.51 26.06 -15.96
C GLY A 144 -12.72 27.04 -14.82
N ARG A 145 -13.98 27.45 -14.60
CA ARG A 145 -14.35 28.24 -13.42
C ARG A 145 -14.50 27.39 -12.15
N SER A 146 -14.91 26.13 -12.31
CA SER A 146 -15.15 25.17 -11.22
C SER A 146 -14.52 23.81 -11.49
N LEU A 147 -14.69 23.29 -12.71
CA LEU A 147 -14.04 22.08 -13.19
C LEU A 147 -13.29 22.37 -14.47
N ASP A 148 -12.05 21.90 -14.51
CA ASP A 148 -11.22 21.93 -15.70
C ASP A 148 -11.77 20.95 -16.75
N ILE A 149 -11.55 21.26 -18.02
CA ILE A 149 -12.20 20.58 -19.15
C ILE A 149 -11.15 19.91 -20.03
N VAL A 150 -11.30 18.60 -20.25
CA VAL A 150 -10.46 17.87 -21.21
C VAL A 150 -10.85 18.29 -22.63
N THR A 151 -9.93 18.97 -23.31
CA THR A 151 -10.12 19.44 -24.69
C THR A 151 -9.57 18.45 -25.73
N GLN A 152 -8.42 17.82 -25.44
CA GLN A 152 -7.81 16.76 -26.23
C GLN A 152 -7.29 15.66 -25.31
N ALA A 153 -7.28 14.43 -25.82
CA ALA A 153 -6.74 13.27 -25.13
C ALA A 153 -6.09 12.34 -26.14
N GLU A 154 -4.94 11.80 -25.80
CA GLU A 154 -4.17 10.83 -26.59
C GLU A 154 -3.66 9.76 -25.64
N THR A 155 -3.87 8.49 -25.99
CA THR A 155 -3.39 7.37 -25.17
C THR A 155 -1.88 7.23 -25.33
N ILE A 156 -1.17 7.20 -24.21
CA ILE A 156 0.22 6.78 -24.14
C ILE A 156 0.27 5.25 -23.99
N HIS A 157 -0.50 4.71 -23.05
CA HIS A 157 -0.60 3.27 -22.83
C HIS A 157 -1.99 2.84 -22.33
N SER A 158 -2.54 1.76 -22.89
CA SER A 158 -3.90 1.26 -22.59
C SER A 158 -3.94 0.02 -21.70
N PHE A 159 -2.79 -0.60 -21.42
CA PHE A 159 -2.66 -1.80 -20.59
C PHE A 159 -3.63 -2.93 -20.98
N LEU A 160 -3.71 -3.25 -22.27
CA LEU A 160 -4.62 -4.27 -22.81
C LEU A 160 -4.56 -5.62 -22.05
N PRO A 161 -3.38 -6.16 -21.66
CA PRO A 161 -3.31 -7.43 -20.93
C PRO A 161 -4.05 -7.43 -19.59
N ILE A 162 -4.15 -6.28 -18.92
CA ILE A 162 -4.94 -6.15 -17.68
C ILE A 162 -6.43 -6.37 -17.99
N ARG A 163 -6.91 -5.89 -19.13
CA ARG A 163 -8.34 -5.91 -19.48
C ARG A 163 -8.82 -7.29 -19.94
N SER A 164 -7.90 -8.15 -20.37
CA SER A 164 -8.21 -9.51 -20.83
C SER A 164 -8.36 -10.52 -19.68
N GLU A 165 -7.91 -10.20 -18.47
CA GLU A 165 -7.98 -11.11 -17.33
C GLU A 165 -8.69 -10.47 -16.13
N LEU A 166 -9.71 -11.16 -15.64
CA LEU A 166 -10.61 -10.64 -14.61
C LEU A 166 -9.90 -10.35 -13.28
N LEU A 167 -8.92 -11.17 -12.91
CA LEU A 167 -8.11 -10.95 -11.71
C LEU A 167 -7.26 -9.68 -11.83
N ARG A 168 -6.54 -9.52 -12.95
CA ARG A 168 -5.66 -8.37 -13.20
C ARG A 168 -6.44 -7.05 -13.23
N ILE A 169 -7.58 -7.01 -13.92
CA ILE A 169 -8.40 -5.80 -13.93
C ILE A 169 -8.94 -5.47 -12.54
N SER A 170 -9.30 -6.48 -11.75
CA SER A 170 -9.74 -6.28 -10.36
C SER A 170 -8.63 -5.69 -9.49
N TYR A 171 -7.38 -6.11 -9.69
CA TYR A 171 -6.22 -5.53 -9.00
C TYR A 171 -5.93 -4.10 -9.44
N ALA A 172 -6.13 -3.77 -10.71
CA ALA A 172 -6.04 -2.39 -11.18
C ALA A 172 -7.13 -1.50 -10.54
N TYR A 173 -8.37 -1.99 -10.43
CA TYR A 173 -9.44 -1.31 -9.68
C TYR A 173 -9.05 -1.08 -8.22
N TYR A 174 -8.52 -2.11 -7.56
CA TYR A 174 -8.09 -2.02 -6.17
C TYR A 174 -6.96 -1.01 -5.98
N ALA A 175 -5.91 -1.07 -6.80
CA ALA A 175 -4.78 -0.14 -6.72
C ALA A 175 -5.22 1.32 -6.96
N ALA A 176 -6.10 1.55 -7.94
CA ALA A 176 -6.66 2.88 -8.21
C ALA A 176 -7.57 3.38 -7.07
N GLU A 177 -8.39 2.51 -6.47
CA GLU A 177 -9.23 2.86 -5.32
C GLU A 177 -8.38 3.21 -4.10
N LEU A 178 -7.34 2.43 -3.80
CA LEU A 178 -6.41 2.76 -2.73
C LEU A 178 -5.77 4.13 -2.94
N LEU A 179 -5.27 4.40 -4.14
CA LEU A 179 -4.66 5.70 -4.42
C LEU A 179 -5.67 6.85 -4.28
N ASP A 180 -6.91 6.69 -4.78
CA ASP A 180 -7.98 7.69 -4.63
C ASP A 180 -8.33 7.96 -3.15
N ARG A 181 -8.27 6.92 -2.31
CA ARG A 181 -8.61 6.99 -0.87
C ARG A 181 -7.48 7.53 0.01
N PHE A 182 -6.22 7.32 -0.35
CA PHE A 182 -5.06 7.74 0.44
C PHE A 182 -4.44 9.08 0.00
N THR A 183 -4.95 9.70 -1.06
CA THR A 183 -4.45 10.99 -1.56
C THR A 183 -5.54 12.04 -1.49
N GLU A 184 -5.17 13.31 -1.34
CA GLU A 184 -6.08 14.45 -1.44
C GLU A 184 -5.99 15.13 -2.82
N GLU A 185 -7.01 15.90 -3.20
CA GLU A 185 -6.99 16.64 -4.48
C GLU A 185 -5.95 17.77 -4.45
N GLY A 186 -5.15 17.89 -5.52
CA GLY A 186 -4.16 18.96 -5.69
C GLY A 186 -2.81 18.73 -5.02
N GLU A 187 -2.61 17.61 -4.32
CA GLU A 187 -1.33 17.26 -3.70
C GLU A 187 -0.44 16.50 -4.68
N GLU A 188 0.60 17.17 -5.17
CA GLU A 188 1.60 16.56 -6.05
C GLU A 188 2.42 15.49 -5.31
N ASN A 189 2.43 14.28 -5.85
CA ASN A 189 3.32 13.21 -5.38
C ASN A 189 3.75 12.34 -6.56
N ARG A 190 4.82 12.77 -7.23
CA ARG A 190 5.42 12.08 -8.37
C ARG A 190 5.72 10.59 -8.08
N PRO A 191 6.32 10.22 -6.93
CA PRO A 191 6.55 8.80 -6.60
C PRO A 191 5.28 7.92 -6.58
N LEU A 192 4.14 8.46 -6.18
CA LEU A 192 2.87 7.73 -6.22
C LEU A 192 2.34 7.51 -7.64
N PHE A 193 2.54 8.50 -8.53
CA PHE A 193 2.22 8.35 -9.95
C PHE A 193 3.07 7.24 -10.57
N ASP A 194 4.39 7.31 -10.37
CA ASP A 194 5.34 6.32 -10.90
C ASP A 194 5.03 4.92 -10.33
N LEU A 195 4.70 4.82 -9.04
CA LEU A 195 4.30 3.57 -8.40
C LEU A 195 3.04 2.96 -9.03
N LEU A 196 2.00 3.76 -9.27
CA LEU A 196 0.77 3.26 -9.90
C LEU A 196 1.05 2.84 -11.36
N LEU A 197 1.81 3.64 -12.10
CA LEU A 197 2.17 3.35 -13.50
C LEU A 197 2.92 2.02 -13.60
N ASP A 198 3.97 1.85 -12.81
CA ASP A 198 4.75 0.62 -12.71
C ASP A 198 3.88 -0.57 -12.33
N THR A 199 2.94 -0.38 -11.40
CA THR A 199 2.03 -1.43 -10.94
C THR A 199 1.13 -1.89 -12.07
N LEU A 200 0.60 -0.98 -12.89
CA LEU A 200 -0.19 -1.34 -14.06
C LEU A 200 0.66 -2.10 -15.09
N PHE A 201 1.90 -1.68 -15.35
CA PHE A 201 2.80 -2.45 -16.22
C PHE A 201 3.06 -3.87 -15.69
N ARG A 202 3.37 -4.00 -14.40
CA ARG A 202 3.64 -5.29 -13.76
C ARG A 202 2.41 -6.18 -13.72
N LEU A 203 1.22 -5.61 -13.48
CA LEU A 203 -0.04 -6.35 -13.57
C LEU A 203 -0.31 -6.84 -14.99
N GLY A 204 0.24 -6.24 -16.04
CA GLY A 204 0.11 -6.72 -17.41
C GLY A 204 1.03 -7.90 -17.77
N ASP A 205 2.14 -8.07 -17.05
CA ASP A 205 3.24 -8.98 -17.44
C ASP A 205 3.57 -10.06 -16.39
N SER A 206 3.25 -9.83 -15.11
CA SER A 206 3.66 -10.72 -14.02
C SER A 206 2.95 -12.07 -14.05
N GLU A 207 3.68 -13.14 -13.76
CA GLU A 207 3.15 -14.48 -13.45
C GLU A 207 2.57 -14.56 -12.04
N ASP A 208 2.97 -13.66 -11.13
CA ASP A 208 2.47 -13.54 -9.76
C ASP A 208 1.84 -12.15 -9.57
N PRO A 209 0.54 -11.96 -9.91
CA PRO A 209 -0.15 -10.69 -9.73
C PRO A 209 -0.44 -10.38 -8.26
N ASP A 210 -0.52 -11.40 -7.38
CA ASP A 210 -0.73 -11.22 -5.95
C ASP A 210 0.45 -10.47 -5.31
N LEU A 211 1.68 -10.88 -5.65
CA LEU A 211 2.89 -10.22 -5.17
C LEU A 211 3.03 -8.79 -5.69
N VAL A 212 2.61 -8.52 -6.94
CA VAL A 212 2.55 -7.15 -7.49
C VAL A 212 1.69 -6.27 -6.60
N LEU A 213 0.53 -6.77 -6.20
CA LEU A 213 -0.40 -6.01 -5.37
C LEU A 213 0.12 -5.80 -3.96
N ARG A 214 0.71 -6.83 -3.31
CA ARG A 214 1.34 -6.67 -1.99
C ARG A 214 2.50 -5.66 -2.03
N TYR A 215 3.26 -5.65 -3.13
CA TYR A 215 4.32 -4.66 -3.35
C TYR A 215 3.75 -3.24 -3.47
N PHE A 216 2.71 -3.05 -4.28
CA PHE A 216 2.04 -1.76 -4.43
C PHE A 216 1.55 -1.23 -3.09
N GLU A 217 0.84 -2.04 -2.31
CA GLU A 217 0.28 -1.63 -1.01
C GLU A 217 1.36 -1.16 -0.03
N LEU A 218 2.43 -1.94 0.17
CA LEU A 218 3.49 -1.59 1.11
C LEU A 218 4.24 -0.32 0.68
N ARG A 219 4.46 -0.14 -0.63
CA ARG A 219 5.08 1.09 -1.16
C ARG A 219 4.16 2.29 -1.03
N LEU A 220 2.88 2.15 -1.36
CA LEU A 220 1.86 3.18 -1.19
C LEU A 220 1.84 3.65 0.26
N LEU A 221 1.64 2.73 1.21
CA LEU A 221 1.62 3.02 2.64
C LEU A 221 2.93 3.69 3.11
N GLY A 222 4.07 3.31 2.52
CA GLY A 222 5.34 3.99 2.72
C GLY A 222 5.33 5.47 2.33
N TYR A 223 4.84 5.77 1.13
CA TYR A 223 4.77 7.14 0.61
C TYR A 223 3.73 8.01 1.31
N VAL A 224 2.64 7.43 1.81
CA VAL A 224 1.58 8.16 2.53
C VAL A 224 1.77 8.18 4.05
N GLY A 225 2.91 7.72 4.56
CA GLY A 225 3.28 7.83 5.98
C GLY A 225 2.72 6.76 6.91
N TYR A 226 2.06 5.72 6.37
CA TYR A 226 1.49 4.60 7.11
C TYR A 226 2.33 3.32 6.98
N ARG A 227 3.64 3.45 6.86
CA ARG A 227 4.55 2.32 6.72
C ARG A 227 4.46 1.41 7.97
N PRO A 228 4.11 0.11 7.84
CA PRO A 228 4.05 -0.76 9.00
C PRO A 228 5.46 -1.04 9.55
N GLN A 229 5.60 -1.10 10.88
CA GLN A 229 6.84 -1.54 11.52
C GLN A 229 6.93 -3.08 11.51
N LEU A 230 7.89 -3.61 10.76
CA LEU A 230 8.06 -5.05 10.53
C LEU A 230 9.32 -5.63 11.16
N PHE A 231 10.20 -4.84 11.76
CA PHE A 231 11.50 -5.29 12.27
C PHE A 231 11.58 -5.32 13.79
N GLN A 232 10.89 -4.41 14.46
CA GLN A 232 10.86 -4.29 15.92
C GLN A 232 9.43 -4.35 16.44
N CYS A 233 9.28 -4.83 17.67
CA CYS A 233 8.01 -4.77 18.38
C CYS A 233 7.60 -3.31 18.58
N VAL A 234 6.42 -2.92 18.11
CA VAL A 234 5.93 -1.53 18.25
C VAL A 234 5.71 -1.09 19.70
N ARG A 235 5.56 -2.03 20.65
CA ARG A 235 5.36 -1.74 22.09
C ARG A 235 6.64 -1.66 22.90
N CYS A 236 7.53 -2.65 22.74
CA CYS A 236 8.73 -2.78 23.59
C CYS A 236 10.05 -2.57 22.83
N ALA A 237 10.00 -2.22 21.55
CA ALA A 237 11.14 -1.97 20.67
C ALA A 237 12.13 -3.14 20.46
N ARG A 238 11.89 -4.31 21.08
CA ARG A 238 12.71 -5.51 20.85
C ARG A 238 12.66 -5.91 19.38
N ALA A 239 13.81 -6.29 18.82
CA ALA A 239 13.87 -6.87 17.49
C ALA A 239 12.99 -8.14 17.44
N ILE A 240 12.25 -8.29 16.34
CA ILE A 240 11.45 -9.48 16.09
C ILE A 240 12.29 -10.41 15.22
N GLU A 241 12.69 -11.55 15.78
CA GLU A 241 13.39 -12.59 15.06
C GLU A 241 12.52 -13.17 13.94
N MET A 242 13.09 -14.02 13.07
CA MET A 242 12.32 -14.73 12.02
C MET A 242 11.49 -15.90 12.60
N ALA A 243 10.80 -15.64 13.69
CA ALA A 243 9.85 -16.52 14.34
C ALA A 243 8.44 -15.94 14.19
N THR A 244 7.44 -16.70 14.61
CA THR A 244 6.05 -16.25 14.66
C THR A 244 5.94 -14.97 15.50
N GLY A 245 5.24 -13.97 14.97
CA GLY A 245 4.89 -12.74 15.68
C GLY A 245 3.40 -12.41 15.54
N PHE A 246 2.98 -11.28 16.09
CA PHE A 246 1.59 -10.82 15.96
C PHE A 246 1.55 -9.47 15.23
N PHE A 247 0.80 -9.35 14.15
CA PHE A 247 0.56 -8.07 13.50
C PHE A 247 -0.66 -7.36 14.12
N SER A 248 -0.47 -6.13 14.59
CA SER A 248 -1.50 -5.28 15.15
C SER A 248 -1.78 -4.13 14.19
N PRO A 249 -2.95 -4.12 13.51
CA PRO A 249 -3.37 -2.97 12.72
C PRO A 249 -3.44 -1.68 13.53
N LYS A 250 -3.91 -1.81 14.79
CA LYS A 250 -4.06 -0.71 15.74
C LYS A 250 -2.72 -0.06 16.09
N ASP A 251 -1.71 -0.89 16.38
CA ASP A 251 -0.39 -0.41 16.78
C ASP A 251 0.53 -0.13 15.56
N GLY A 252 0.04 -0.37 14.33
CA GLY A 252 0.75 -0.04 13.09
C GLY A 252 1.94 -0.95 12.78
N GLY A 253 1.95 -2.19 13.26
CA GLY A 253 3.07 -3.10 13.01
C GLY A 253 3.06 -4.36 13.85
N LEU A 254 4.22 -4.99 13.94
CA LEU A 254 4.38 -6.26 14.64
C LEU A 254 4.58 -6.08 16.14
N LEU A 255 4.12 -7.08 16.88
CA LEU A 255 4.31 -7.30 18.30
C LEU A 255 5.10 -8.61 18.48
N CYS A 256 6.06 -8.59 19.39
CA CYS A 256 6.70 -9.83 19.85
C CYS A 256 5.70 -10.71 20.63
N LEU A 257 6.02 -11.99 20.81
CA LEU A 257 5.14 -12.96 21.50
C LEU A 257 4.59 -12.42 22.82
N GLY A 258 5.46 -11.96 23.72
CA GLY A 258 5.03 -11.44 25.03
C GLY A 258 4.22 -10.13 24.99
N CYS A 259 4.21 -9.41 23.86
CA CYS A 259 3.40 -8.19 23.70
C CYS A 259 2.10 -8.42 22.94
N GLY A 260 2.01 -9.48 22.14
CA GLY A 260 0.89 -9.76 21.24
C GLY A 260 0.01 -10.94 21.66
N GLU A 261 0.51 -11.84 22.50
CA GLU A 261 -0.26 -12.97 23.01
C GLU A 261 -1.49 -12.49 23.81
N GLY A 262 -2.67 -13.02 23.47
CA GLY A 262 -3.95 -12.64 24.09
C GLY A 262 -4.48 -11.25 23.68
N GLU A 263 -3.77 -10.49 22.85
CA GLU A 263 -4.24 -9.18 22.37
C GLU A 263 -5.34 -9.35 21.32
N ARG A 264 -6.47 -8.69 21.55
CA ARG A 264 -7.61 -8.76 20.62
C ARG A 264 -7.31 -7.96 19.35
N GLY A 265 -7.71 -8.52 18.20
CA GLY A 265 -7.57 -7.84 16.91
C GLY A 265 -6.16 -7.93 16.30
N CYS A 266 -5.22 -8.60 16.97
CA CYS A 266 -3.96 -9.00 16.36
C CYS A 266 -4.15 -10.19 15.40
N GLN A 267 -3.20 -10.40 14.51
CA GLN A 267 -3.11 -11.57 13.64
C GLN A 267 -1.76 -12.25 13.87
N GLU A 268 -1.77 -13.55 14.16
CA GLU A 268 -0.53 -14.32 14.11
C GLU A 268 0.07 -14.26 12.69
N THR A 269 1.37 -14.01 12.61
CA THR A 269 2.09 -13.85 11.34
C THR A 269 3.19 -14.89 11.26
N SER A 270 3.12 -15.72 10.22
CA SER A 270 4.08 -16.79 9.97
C SER A 270 5.46 -16.21 9.60
N PRO A 271 6.55 -16.98 9.83
CA PRO A 271 7.88 -16.58 9.40
C PRO A 271 7.97 -16.29 7.89
N ARG A 272 7.22 -17.02 7.05
CA ARG A 272 7.20 -16.82 5.58
C ARG A 272 6.52 -15.52 5.19
N ALA A 273 5.36 -15.21 5.77
CA ALA A 273 4.69 -13.94 5.53
C ALA A 273 5.55 -12.77 6.01
N LEU A 274 6.14 -12.88 7.21
CA LEU A 274 7.05 -11.87 7.75
C LEU A 274 8.28 -11.65 6.85
N ALA A 275 8.94 -12.72 6.41
CA ALA A 275 10.07 -12.64 5.50
C ALA A 275 9.70 -11.93 4.19
N THR A 276 8.52 -12.26 3.64
CA THR A 276 8.02 -11.68 2.39
C THR A 276 7.71 -10.20 2.54
N LEU A 277 6.97 -9.80 3.58
CA LEU A 277 6.67 -8.38 3.83
C LEU A 277 7.94 -7.56 4.07
N ARG A 278 8.90 -8.07 4.86
CA ARG A 278 10.19 -7.40 5.07
C ARG A 278 10.95 -7.23 3.76
N CYS A 279 11.01 -8.28 2.94
CA CYS A 279 11.67 -8.22 1.64
C CYS A 279 11.04 -7.17 0.74
N VAL A 280 9.72 -7.21 0.58
CA VAL A 280 8.93 -6.25 -0.23
C VAL A 280 9.11 -4.82 0.26
N GLN A 281 9.23 -4.61 1.57
CA GLN A 281 9.36 -3.28 2.15
C GLN A 281 10.74 -2.64 1.88
N VAL A 282 11.80 -3.44 1.79
CA VAL A 282 13.19 -2.92 1.70
C VAL A 282 13.85 -3.13 0.34
N ARG A 283 13.41 -4.12 -0.45
CA ARG A 283 13.98 -4.46 -1.76
C ARG A 283 13.15 -3.87 -2.90
N ASP A 284 13.78 -3.69 -4.06
CA ASP A 284 13.06 -3.34 -5.27
C ASP A 284 12.21 -4.52 -5.79
N TYR A 285 11.33 -4.23 -6.74
CA TYR A 285 10.45 -5.26 -7.31
C TYR A 285 11.20 -6.29 -8.15
N ALA A 286 12.31 -5.91 -8.80
CA ALA A 286 13.12 -6.83 -9.60
C ALA A 286 13.73 -7.95 -8.74
N TYR A 287 14.05 -7.65 -7.48
CA TYR A 287 14.39 -8.63 -6.47
C TYR A 287 13.17 -9.43 -6.02
N CYS A 288 12.10 -8.74 -5.63
CA CYS A 288 10.92 -9.39 -5.05
C CYS A 288 10.24 -10.37 -6.02
N ARG A 289 10.17 -10.06 -7.32
CA ARG A 289 9.55 -10.93 -8.33
C ARG A 289 10.18 -12.32 -8.46
N ARG A 290 11.37 -12.54 -7.88
CA ARG A 290 12.07 -13.84 -7.84
C ARG A 290 11.69 -14.68 -6.62
N LEU A 291 10.96 -14.11 -5.65
CA LEU A 291 10.49 -14.84 -4.49
C LEU A 291 9.48 -15.91 -4.92
N LYS A 292 9.62 -17.10 -4.37
CA LYS A 292 8.62 -18.16 -4.49
C LYS A 292 7.71 -18.08 -3.28
N VAL A 293 6.52 -17.53 -3.47
CA VAL A 293 5.51 -17.39 -2.42
C VAL A 293 4.44 -18.45 -2.67
N ASP A 294 4.24 -19.34 -1.69
CA ASP A 294 3.21 -20.36 -1.78
C ASP A 294 1.81 -19.76 -1.56
N ARG A 295 0.77 -20.49 -1.99
CA ARG A 295 -0.61 -20.03 -1.89
C ARG A 295 -1.04 -19.66 -0.46
N PRO A 296 -0.72 -20.46 0.59
CA PRO A 296 -1.05 -20.10 1.96
C PRO A 296 -0.41 -18.79 2.40
N THR A 297 0.86 -18.55 2.02
CA THR A 297 1.54 -17.29 2.35
C THR A 297 0.87 -16.12 1.64
N HIS A 298 0.47 -16.26 0.37
CA HIS A 298 -0.29 -15.21 -0.35
C HIS A 298 -1.59 -14.84 0.35
N GLU A 299 -2.39 -15.84 0.76
CA GLU A 299 -3.65 -15.62 1.47
C GLU A 299 -3.44 -14.95 2.83
N GLU A 300 -2.39 -15.33 3.55
CA GLU A 300 -2.01 -14.72 4.82
C GLU A 300 -1.62 -13.24 4.64
N LEU A 301 -0.74 -12.95 3.66
CA LEU A 301 -0.30 -11.60 3.31
C LEU A 301 -1.47 -10.71 2.90
N GLU A 302 -2.41 -11.26 2.13
CA GLU A 302 -3.59 -10.55 1.72
C GLU A 302 -4.46 -10.17 2.91
N ASN A 303 -4.78 -11.13 3.77
CA ASN A 303 -5.60 -10.91 4.95
C ASN A 303 -4.98 -9.88 5.89
N LEU A 304 -3.66 -9.97 6.12
CA LEU A 304 -2.92 -9.05 6.98
C LEU A 304 -2.99 -7.61 6.44
N MET A 305 -2.60 -7.41 5.18
CA MET A 305 -2.57 -6.09 4.58
C MET A 305 -3.97 -5.50 4.41
N ARG A 306 -4.96 -6.32 4.03
CA ARG A 306 -6.35 -5.89 3.95
C ARG A 306 -6.88 -5.40 5.28
N ARG A 307 -6.62 -6.14 6.38
CA ARG A 307 -7.00 -5.71 7.74
C ARG A 307 -6.32 -4.41 8.12
N TYR A 308 -5.04 -4.26 7.78
CA TYR A 308 -4.31 -3.04 8.07
C TYR A 308 -4.85 -1.83 7.31
N ILE A 309 -5.02 -1.96 6.00
CA ILE A 309 -5.56 -0.89 5.15
C ILE A 309 -7.00 -0.52 5.55
N THR A 310 -7.84 -1.52 5.85
CA THR A 310 -9.22 -1.27 6.30
C THR A 310 -9.25 -0.53 7.64
N TYR A 311 -8.33 -0.85 8.54
CA TYR A 311 -8.16 -0.12 9.80
C TYR A 311 -7.78 1.34 9.56
N LEU A 312 -6.78 1.59 8.69
CA LEU A 312 -6.31 2.95 8.37
C LEU A 312 -7.37 3.81 7.67
N LEU A 313 -8.16 3.21 6.78
CA LEU A 313 -9.20 3.92 6.03
C LEU A 313 -10.52 4.08 6.79
N GLU A 314 -10.63 3.49 8.00
CA GLU A 314 -11.84 3.41 8.81
C GLU A 314 -13.09 2.99 7.99
N GLY A 315 -12.88 2.13 6.99
CA GLY A 315 -13.90 1.85 5.98
C GLY A 315 -13.54 0.70 5.05
N ARG A 316 -14.57 0.09 4.45
CA ARG A 316 -14.41 -1.00 3.50
C ARG A 316 -14.09 -0.48 2.11
N LEU A 317 -13.23 -1.20 1.39
CA LEU A 317 -12.93 -0.98 -0.02
C LEU A 317 -13.99 -1.68 -0.88
N LYS A 318 -14.47 -1.01 -1.92
CA LYS A 318 -15.49 -1.56 -2.82
C LYS A 318 -14.91 -2.67 -3.70
N SER A 319 -13.70 -2.46 -4.20
CA SER A 319 -12.95 -3.41 -5.02
C SER A 319 -12.71 -4.74 -4.29
N VAL A 320 -12.49 -4.70 -2.98
CA VAL A 320 -12.29 -5.89 -2.15
C VAL A 320 -13.50 -6.82 -2.18
N GLY A 321 -14.71 -6.27 -2.02
CA GLY A 321 -15.93 -7.08 -2.09
C GLY A 321 -16.11 -7.78 -3.43
N PHE A 322 -15.66 -7.16 -4.52
CA PHE A 322 -15.67 -7.74 -5.86
C PHE A 322 -14.63 -8.85 -6.02
N ILE A 323 -13.37 -8.62 -5.61
CA ILE A 323 -12.29 -9.62 -5.66
C ILE A 323 -12.68 -10.91 -4.92
N ASP A 324 -13.29 -10.76 -3.73
CA ASP A 324 -13.75 -11.90 -2.94
C ASP A 324 -14.85 -12.69 -3.63
N ALA A 325 -15.78 -12.01 -4.31
CA ALA A 325 -16.85 -12.66 -5.06
C ALA A 325 -16.30 -13.50 -6.21
N LEU A 326 -15.36 -12.95 -6.99
CA LEU A 326 -14.72 -13.63 -8.11
C LEU A 326 -14.03 -14.93 -7.71
N ARG A 327 -13.21 -14.87 -6.65
CA ARG A 327 -12.46 -16.04 -6.20
C ARG A 327 -13.34 -17.16 -5.64
N ARG A 328 -14.52 -16.82 -5.12
CA ARG A 328 -15.52 -17.82 -4.70
C ARG A 328 -16.12 -18.55 -5.89
N GLU A 329 -16.29 -17.87 -7.02
CA GLU A 329 -16.78 -18.47 -8.27
C GLU A 329 -15.69 -19.38 -8.90
N ASP A 330 -14.44 -18.92 -8.95
CA ASP A 330 -13.32 -19.71 -9.48
C ASP A 330 -13.00 -20.99 -8.65
N GLY A 331 -13.15 -20.91 -7.32
CA GLY A 331 -13.06 -22.06 -6.42
C GLY A 331 -14.20 -23.08 -6.58
N GLY A 332 -15.36 -22.65 -7.09
CA GLY A 332 -16.50 -23.52 -7.39
C GLY A 332 -16.36 -24.26 -8.72
N VAL A 333 -15.74 -23.64 -9.72
CA VAL A 333 -15.54 -24.25 -11.05
C VAL A 333 -14.54 -25.41 -11.00
N THR A 334 -13.50 -25.32 -10.18
CA THR A 334 -12.48 -26.39 -10.07
C THR A 334 -13.03 -27.67 -9.42
N THR A 335 -13.98 -27.55 -8.49
CA THR A 335 -14.61 -28.70 -7.82
C THR A 335 -15.67 -29.39 -8.69
N ALA A 336 -16.36 -28.63 -9.55
CA ALA A 336 -17.38 -29.17 -10.45
C ALA A 336 -16.80 -29.95 -11.65
N VAL A 337 -15.54 -29.71 -12.04
CA VAL A 337 -14.88 -30.43 -13.14
C VAL A 337 -14.27 -31.76 -12.68
N LEU A 338 -13.93 -31.92 -11.39
CA LEU A 338 -13.34 -33.13 -10.84
C LEU A 338 -14.34 -34.16 -10.30
N THR A 339 -15.65 -33.86 -10.30
CA THR A 339 -16.73 -34.77 -9.87
C THR A 339 -17.55 -35.36 -11.03
N ARG A 340 -17.12 -35.13 -12.28
CA ARG A 340 -17.65 -35.82 -13.47
C ARG A 340 -16.54 -36.58 -14.19
N ARG A 341 -16.11 -37.70 -13.61
CA ARG A 341 -15.52 -38.83 -14.34
C ARG A 341 -15.98 -40.13 -13.74
#